data_AF-A0A5Q4F759-F1
#
_entry.id   AF-A0A5Q4F759-F1
#
_cell.length_a   1.000
_cell.length_b   1.000
_cell.length_c   1.000
_cell.angle_alpha   90.00
_cell.angle_beta   90.00
_cell.angle_gamma   90.00
#
_symmetry.space_group_name_H-M   'P 1'
#
loop_
_entity.id
_entity.type
_entity.pdbx_description
1 polymer ?
#
loop_
_entity_poly.entity_id
_entity_poly.type
_entity_poly.pdbx_seq_one_letter_code
_entity_poly.pdbx_strand_id
1 'polypeptide(L)'
;MGRAPEELPALVRNPPLFVDYDRNVYIPGMEDLVRTLDVAFVYNRDSVQVRYRYATDNPSWYHQYLVHENGEWVRYGSGGSGPDRHGLYEDRISMMLDDGSVDGFAEIGGFVTMHPGMRTLTSAIPADRVREHHHLGEQLGRSDVRKFIRESREGDPGDDPGDDHWAGTRDPDELDRLRDEGVFLDVWQWRAHRSNPLGYADNGYVLDYRHSSEGRGMFTDNVDDQGHPRYMFDPETVGRRALRKDRLVAREYGQDDPYFIHEGNATPFDTEYDWQDGDAIPHRFLRQPDGSRGALKAAGAWRDGRWEVAVSRTLEAPNPRDSKAIEEGGVYHAAFAVHADGSGARWHYASVPYSVGFGVEADIEAVYVDGPLGSADVRWHEIPVFYPGQVDLSWLLSPEHPGHQFVQDGSMHMLEIHHIELLSRFIVRQELELLGEDPAAFGIDPELSY
;
A
#
# COMPACT_ATOMS: atom_id res chain seq x y z
N MET A 1 20.64 3.34 -20.47
CA MET A 1 20.67 1.88 -20.25
C MET A 1 20.98 1.53 -18.80
N GLY A 2 19.94 1.52 -17.98
CA GLY A 2 19.95 0.84 -16.69
C GLY A 2 20.37 -0.62 -16.88
N ARG A 3 21.30 -1.10 -16.07
CA ARG A 3 21.79 -2.48 -16.17
C ARG A 3 20.77 -3.42 -15.52
N ALA A 4 20.45 -4.53 -16.17
CA ALA A 4 19.80 -5.64 -15.49
C ALA A 4 20.66 -6.05 -14.27
N PRO A 5 20.06 -6.28 -13.09
CA PRO A 5 20.81 -6.66 -11.91
C PRO A 5 21.54 -7.99 -12.13
N GLU A 6 22.74 -8.15 -11.56
CA GLU A 6 23.55 -9.37 -11.70
C GLU A 6 22.85 -10.61 -11.12
N GLU A 7 22.04 -10.42 -10.08
CA GLU A 7 21.15 -11.41 -9.49
C GLU A 7 19.76 -10.80 -9.27
N LEU A 8 18.70 -11.58 -9.53
CA LEU A 8 17.33 -11.12 -9.28
C LEU A 8 17.05 -11.07 -7.77
N PRO A 9 16.28 -10.07 -7.28
CA PRO A 9 15.77 -10.10 -5.91
C PRO A 9 15.00 -11.39 -5.62
N ALA A 10 15.08 -11.89 -4.38
CA ALA A 10 14.66 -13.25 -4.03
C ALA A 10 13.23 -13.64 -4.43
N LEU A 11 12.28 -12.68 -4.48
CA LEU A 11 10.86 -12.96 -4.77
C LEU A 11 10.46 -12.59 -6.21
N VAL A 12 11.37 -12.03 -6.99
CA VAL A 12 11.12 -11.60 -8.38
C VAL A 12 11.16 -12.80 -9.31
N ARG A 13 10.13 -12.92 -10.14
CA ARG A 13 9.95 -14.06 -11.07
C ARG A 13 10.62 -13.80 -12.40
N ASN A 14 10.35 -12.63 -12.98
CA ASN A 14 10.84 -12.27 -14.30
C ASN A 14 11.85 -11.12 -14.22
N PRO A 15 12.86 -11.09 -15.11
CA PRO A 15 13.78 -9.97 -15.17
C PRO A 15 13.03 -8.64 -15.37
N PRO A 16 13.42 -7.57 -14.65
CA PRO A 16 12.83 -6.25 -14.87
C PRO A 16 13.20 -5.73 -16.27
N LEU A 17 12.32 -4.93 -16.85
CA LEU A 17 12.59 -4.28 -18.13
C LEU A 17 13.63 -3.18 -17.97
N PHE A 18 13.58 -2.43 -16.87
CA PHE A 18 14.47 -1.32 -16.62
C PHE A 18 14.66 -1.08 -15.12
N VAL A 19 15.88 -0.72 -14.72
CA VAL A 19 16.23 -0.42 -13.33
C VAL A 19 17.16 0.79 -13.28
N ASP A 20 16.79 1.76 -12.46
CA ASP A 20 17.62 2.93 -12.11
C ASP A 20 17.25 3.35 -10.67
N TYR A 21 17.92 2.73 -9.70
CA TYR A 21 17.61 2.94 -8.30
C TYR A 21 17.93 4.37 -7.82
N ASP A 22 18.90 5.04 -8.45
CA ASP A 22 19.28 6.43 -8.13
C ASP A 22 18.15 7.40 -8.47
N ARG A 23 17.33 7.06 -9.48
CA ARG A 23 16.14 7.83 -9.88
C ARG A 23 14.82 7.25 -9.35
N ASN A 24 14.85 6.33 -8.38
CA ASN A 24 13.66 5.61 -7.89
C ASN A 24 12.90 4.84 -8.98
N VAL A 25 13.62 4.07 -9.80
CA VAL A 25 13.03 3.29 -10.91
C VAL A 25 13.31 1.81 -10.78
N TYR A 26 12.23 1.04 -10.87
CA TYR A 26 12.24 -0.39 -11.15
C TYR A 26 10.97 -0.69 -11.95
N ILE A 27 11.12 -1.06 -13.22
CA ILE A 27 10.01 -1.44 -14.09
C ILE A 27 9.98 -2.97 -14.15
N PRO A 28 8.89 -3.62 -13.67
CA PRO A 28 8.78 -5.07 -13.68
C PRO A 28 8.81 -5.65 -15.10
N GLY A 29 9.07 -6.95 -15.21
CA GLY A 29 9.00 -7.67 -16.49
C GLY A 29 7.61 -7.57 -17.12
N MET A 30 7.51 -7.74 -18.45
CA MET A 30 6.22 -7.66 -19.15
C MET A 30 5.16 -8.63 -18.60
N GLU A 31 5.58 -9.84 -18.22
CA GLU A 31 4.70 -10.86 -17.63
C GLU A 31 4.28 -10.53 -16.19
N ASP A 32 4.90 -9.53 -15.57
CA ASP A 32 4.68 -9.07 -14.20
C ASP A 32 3.96 -7.72 -14.15
N LEU A 33 3.33 -7.29 -15.25
CA LEU A 33 2.57 -6.03 -15.29
C LEU A 33 1.16 -6.14 -14.74
N VAL A 34 0.51 -7.29 -14.90
CA VAL A 34 -0.89 -7.50 -14.55
C VAL A 34 -1.03 -8.76 -13.70
N ARG A 35 -1.90 -8.68 -12.69
CA ARG A 35 -2.30 -9.76 -11.79
C ARG A 35 -3.80 -9.69 -11.56
N THR A 36 -4.34 -10.70 -10.90
CA THR A 36 -5.75 -10.75 -10.49
C THR A 36 -5.83 -10.80 -8.97
N LEU A 37 -6.71 -9.98 -8.41
CA LEU A 37 -7.16 -10.03 -7.03
C LEU A 37 -8.63 -10.43 -7.02
N ASP A 38 -8.99 -11.54 -6.39
CA ASP A 38 -10.41 -11.84 -6.20
C ASP A 38 -10.91 -11.07 -4.98
N VAL A 39 -12.02 -10.37 -5.12
CA VAL A 39 -12.64 -9.58 -4.05
C VAL A 39 -14.08 -10.04 -3.84
N ALA A 40 -14.51 -10.06 -2.59
CA ALA A 40 -15.91 -10.26 -2.24
C ALA A 40 -16.30 -9.40 -1.04
N PHE A 41 -17.52 -8.88 -1.05
CA PHE A 41 -18.11 -8.16 0.08
C PHE A 41 -19.26 -8.97 0.66
N VAL A 42 -19.32 -9.04 1.98
CA VAL A 42 -20.45 -9.61 2.72
C VAL A 42 -20.77 -8.71 3.90
N TYR A 43 -22.03 -8.50 4.18
CA TYR A 43 -22.48 -7.66 5.28
C TYR A 43 -23.71 -8.24 5.97
N ASN A 44 -23.96 -7.77 7.17
CA ASN A 44 -25.18 -8.04 7.93
C ASN A 44 -25.68 -6.72 8.53
N ARG A 45 -26.57 -6.78 9.52
CA ARG A 45 -27.14 -5.57 10.14
C ARG A 45 -26.12 -4.67 10.84
N ASP A 46 -24.99 -5.22 11.27
CA ASP A 46 -24.05 -4.54 12.18
C ASP A 46 -22.66 -4.32 11.56
N SER A 47 -22.25 -5.15 10.61
CA SER A 47 -20.87 -5.23 10.16
C SER A 47 -20.74 -5.59 8.69
N VAL A 48 -19.60 -5.20 8.12
CA VAL A 48 -19.15 -5.57 6.79
C VAL A 48 -17.84 -6.37 6.91
N GLN A 49 -17.66 -7.30 5.98
CA GLN A 49 -16.42 -8.02 5.76
C GLN A 49 -16.06 -7.97 4.27
N VAL A 50 -14.83 -7.56 3.99
CA VAL A 50 -14.22 -7.70 2.68
C VAL A 50 -13.32 -8.93 2.70
N ARG A 51 -13.43 -9.77 1.69
CA ARG A 51 -12.58 -10.95 1.50
C ARG A 51 -11.74 -10.79 0.26
N TYR A 52 -10.50 -11.24 0.35
CA TYR A 52 -9.51 -11.20 -0.72
C TYR A 52 -8.96 -12.59 -0.98
N ARG A 53 -8.74 -12.92 -2.26
CA ARG A 53 -7.84 -14.01 -2.67
C ARG A 53 -6.80 -13.49 -3.63
N TYR A 54 -5.54 -13.82 -3.37
CA TYR A 54 -4.44 -13.40 -4.22
C TYR A 54 -3.45 -14.54 -4.41
N ALA A 55 -3.35 -15.04 -5.65
CA ALA A 55 -2.45 -16.13 -5.99
C ALA A 55 -0.99 -15.65 -5.96
N THR A 56 -0.15 -16.36 -5.21
CA THR A 56 1.30 -16.13 -5.21
C THR A 56 2.05 -17.38 -4.77
N ASP A 57 3.12 -17.70 -5.49
CA ASP A 57 4.05 -18.77 -5.16
C ASP A 57 5.12 -18.31 -4.15
N ASN A 58 5.24 -16.99 -3.96
CA ASN A 58 6.26 -16.36 -3.14
C ASN A 58 5.65 -15.49 -2.02
N PRO A 59 4.74 -16.01 -1.18
CA PRO A 59 4.08 -15.21 -0.14
C PRO A 59 5.10 -14.61 0.82
N SER A 60 4.91 -13.41 1.33
CA SER A 60 5.83 -12.83 2.31
C SER A 60 5.09 -12.33 3.54
N TRP A 61 5.36 -12.98 4.68
CA TRP A 61 4.99 -12.51 6.01
C TRP A 61 6.19 -11.95 6.78
N TYR A 62 7.34 -11.76 6.13
CA TYR A 62 8.54 -11.20 6.73
C TYR A 62 8.58 -9.69 6.57
N HIS A 63 9.09 -8.97 7.58
CA HIS A 63 9.19 -7.50 7.49
C HIS A 63 10.36 -6.98 8.31
N GLN A 64 11.50 -6.92 7.65
CA GLN A 64 12.74 -6.30 8.11
C GLN A 64 13.28 -6.84 9.44
N TYR A 65 14.57 -7.12 9.47
CA TYR A 65 15.24 -7.70 10.63
C TYR A 65 16.50 -6.91 10.94
N LEU A 66 16.79 -6.76 12.22
CA LEU A 66 18.11 -6.37 12.71
C LEU A 66 18.94 -7.65 12.75
N VAL A 67 20.03 -7.72 12.01
CA VAL A 67 20.94 -8.88 11.98
C VAL A 67 22.26 -8.48 12.59
N HIS A 68 22.74 -9.25 13.54
CA HIS A 68 24.06 -9.08 14.13
C HIS A 68 25.15 -9.54 13.14
N GLU A 69 26.05 -8.64 12.74
CA GLU A 69 27.16 -8.92 11.82
C GLU A 69 28.41 -8.15 12.28
N ASN A 70 29.51 -8.86 12.51
CA ASN A 70 30.80 -8.28 12.91
C ASN A 70 30.72 -7.36 14.15
N GLY A 71 29.83 -7.67 15.09
CA GLY A 71 29.62 -6.89 16.32
C GLY A 71 28.65 -5.71 16.18
N GLU A 72 27.98 -5.55 15.04
CA GLU A 72 27.00 -4.48 14.79
C GLU A 72 25.61 -5.04 14.42
N TRP A 73 24.54 -4.30 14.74
CA TRP A 73 23.18 -4.64 14.31
C TRP A 73 22.84 -3.92 13.01
N VAL A 74 22.74 -4.68 11.92
CA VAL A 74 22.49 -4.18 10.57
C VAL A 74 21.05 -4.46 10.15
N ARG A 75 20.36 -3.47 9.58
CA ARG A 75 19.00 -3.66 9.07
C ARG A 75 18.98 -4.38 7.73
N TYR A 76 18.27 -5.49 7.69
CA TYR A 76 17.92 -6.26 6.49
C TYR A 76 16.44 -6.03 6.14
N GLY A 77 16.12 -6.11 4.85
CA GLY A 77 14.77 -5.84 4.32
C GLY A 77 14.57 -4.36 3.99
N SER A 78 14.06 -4.05 2.80
CA SER A 78 13.81 -2.70 2.31
C SER A 78 12.43 -2.57 1.67
N GLY A 79 11.77 -1.44 1.92
CA GLY A 79 10.58 -1.02 1.16
C GLY A 79 10.89 0.10 0.18
N GLY A 80 12.17 0.23 -0.21
CA GLY A 80 12.69 1.27 -1.09
C GLY A 80 12.45 0.96 -2.56
N SER A 81 13.40 1.36 -3.41
CA SER A 81 13.27 1.26 -4.87
C SER A 81 13.26 -0.18 -5.36
N GLY A 82 12.08 -0.65 -5.78
CA GLY A 82 11.85 -2.01 -6.25
C GLY A 82 11.73 -3.07 -5.16
N PRO A 83 11.71 -4.36 -5.55
CA PRO A 83 11.64 -5.51 -4.67
C PRO A 83 12.83 -5.62 -3.70
N ASP A 84 12.57 -6.02 -2.46
CA ASP A 84 13.61 -6.31 -1.48
C ASP A 84 14.51 -7.46 -1.95
N ARG A 85 15.82 -7.20 -1.98
CA ARG A 85 16.83 -8.18 -2.43
C ARG A 85 16.75 -9.52 -1.70
N HIS A 86 16.37 -9.54 -0.43
CA HIS A 86 16.35 -10.75 0.40
C HIS A 86 14.95 -11.36 0.56
N GLY A 87 13.90 -10.73 0.02
CA GLY A 87 12.52 -11.14 0.25
C GLY A 87 12.04 -10.97 1.69
N LEU A 88 12.62 -10.03 2.45
CA LEU A 88 12.30 -9.75 3.85
C LEU A 88 11.36 -8.54 3.98
N TYR A 89 10.39 -8.44 3.07
CA TYR A 89 9.39 -7.39 3.07
C TYR A 89 7.99 -7.95 2.78
N GLU A 90 7.02 -7.52 3.58
CA GLU A 90 5.72 -8.19 3.68
C GLU A 90 4.80 -7.89 2.50
N ASP A 91 3.92 -8.86 2.25
CA ASP A 91 2.77 -8.67 1.38
C ASP A 91 1.70 -7.84 2.09
N ARG A 92 1.00 -7.01 1.32
CA ARG A 92 -0.06 -6.13 1.81
C ARG A 92 -1.19 -6.06 0.79
N ILE A 93 -2.41 -6.04 1.29
CA ILE A 93 -3.61 -5.80 0.49
C ILE A 93 -4.30 -4.58 1.08
N SER A 94 -4.63 -3.61 0.25
CA SER A 94 -5.25 -2.36 0.67
C SER A 94 -6.46 -2.03 -0.19
N MET A 95 -7.40 -1.31 0.40
CA MET A 95 -8.58 -0.75 -0.26
C MET A 95 -8.67 0.72 0.10
N MET A 96 -8.90 1.56 -0.91
CA MET A 96 -9.45 2.90 -0.74
C MET A 96 -10.96 2.82 -0.96
N LEU A 97 -11.74 3.44 -0.09
CA LEU A 97 -13.20 3.51 -0.15
C LEU A 97 -13.64 4.97 -0.13
N ASP A 98 -14.55 5.31 -1.04
CA ASP A 98 -15.20 6.62 -1.12
C ASP A 98 -16.72 6.45 -1.27
N ASP A 99 -17.47 7.44 -0.80
CA ASP A 99 -18.93 7.52 -0.87
C ASP A 99 -19.41 8.54 -1.90
N GLY A 100 -18.55 8.93 -2.85
CA GLY A 100 -18.80 9.98 -3.84
C GLY A 100 -18.38 11.38 -3.37
N SER A 101 -17.67 11.48 -2.23
CA SER A 101 -17.23 12.76 -1.66
C SER A 101 -15.95 13.33 -2.27
N VAL A 102 -15.12 12.47 -2.88
CA VAL A 102 -13.84 12.86 -3.48
C VAL A 102 -14.00 12.85 -4.99
N ASP A 103 -13.83 14.03 -5.59
CA ASP A 103 -14.09 14.19 -7.00
C ASP A 103 -13.13 13.35 -7.86
N GLY A 104 -13.65 12.71 -8.90
CA GLY A 104 -12.86 11.91 -9.84
C GLY A 104 -12.50 10.52 -9.32
N PHE A 105 -12.74 10.20 -8.04
CA PHE A 105 -12.37 8.89 -7.50
C PHE A 105 -13.18 7.76 -8.14
N ALA A 106 -14.45 8.02 -8.47
CA ALA A 106 -15.30 7.06 -9.16
C ALA A 106 -14.76 6.72 -10.56
N GLU A 107 -14.09 7.66 -11.23
CA GLU A 107 -13.65 7.53 -12.62
C GLU A 107 -12.22 7.00 -12.74
N ILE A 108 -11.29 7.51 -11.92
CA ILE A 108 -9.84 7.22 -12.00
C ILE A 108 -9.25 6.62 -10.71
N GLY A 109 -10.04 6.41 -9.67
CA GLY A 109 -9.65 5.69 -8.46
C GLY A 109 -8.41 6.28 -7.78
N GLY A 110 -7.45 5.42 -7.43
CA GLY A 110 -6.25 5.83 -6.68
C GLY A 110 -5.38 6.89 -7.37
N PHE A 111 -5.54 7.14 -8.66
CA PHE A 111 -4.79 8.16 -9.40
C PHE A 111 -5.14 9.59 -8.95
N VAL A 112 -6.32 9.85 -8.37
CA VAL A 112 -6.63 11.17 -7.74
C VAL A 112 -5.64 11.55 -6.64
N THR A 113 -4.90 10.57 -6.11
CA THR A 113 -3.95 10.75 -5.02
C THR A 113 -2.48 10.81 -5.45
N MET A 114 -2.21 10.70 -6.76
CA MET A 114 -0.87 10.64 -7.31
C MET A 114 -0.48 12.00 -7.88
N HIS A 115 0.53 12.64 -7.29
CA HIS A 115 0.96 13.99 -7.65
C HIS A 115 2.49 14.03 -7.81
N PRO A 116 3.02 14.95 -8.64
CA PRO A 116 4.44 15.24 -8.66
C PRO A 116 5.00 15.54 -7.26
N GLY A 117 6.28 15.24 -7.04
CA GLY A 117 6.92 15.51 -5.76
C GLY A 117 6.75 14.44 -4.68
N MET A 118 5.81 13.50 -4.88
CA MET A 118 5.62 12.38 -3.96
C MET A 118 6.87 11.51 -3.83
N ARG A 119 7.10 11.00 -2.61
CA ARG A 119 8.21 10.09 -2.33
C ARG A 119 8.22 8.91 -3.29
N THR A 120 9.40 8.42 -3.62
CA THR A 120 9.63 7.27 -4.51
C THR A 120 9.20 7.46 -5.97
N LEU A 121 8.72 8.64 -6.37
CA LEU A 121 8.72 9.06 -7.77
C LEU A 121 10.11 9.59 -8.17
N THR A 122 10.37 9.68 -9.47
CA THR A 122 11.54 10.38 -10.04
C THR A 122 11.50 11.87 -9.71
N SER A 123 10.30 12.44 -9.55
CA SER A 123 10.06 13.83 -9.17
C SER A 123 10.09 14.08 -7.66
N ALA A 124 10.41 13.09 -6.83
CA ALA A 124 10.32 13.19 -5.37
C ALA A 124 11.06 14.43 -4.80
N ILE A 125 10.38 15.19 -3.96
CA ILE A 125 10.96 16.37 -3.32
C ILE A 125 11.97 15.95 -2.24
N PRO A 126 13.16 16.60 -2.18
CA PRO A 126 14.13 16.40 -1.11
C PRO A 126 13.57 16.62 0.29
N ALA A 127 14.01 15.78 1.25
CA ALA A 127 13.46 15.75 2.60
C ALA A 127 13.68 17.05 3.39
N ASP A 128 14.76 17.79 3.14
CA ASP A 128 15.04 19.11 3.70
C ASP A 128 13.98 20.14 3.25
N ARG A 129 13.63 20.15 1.97
CA ARG A 129 12.59 21.04 1.42
C ARG A 129 11.21 20.74 2.03
N VAL A 130 10.86 19.47 2.21
CA VAL A 130 9.59 19.11 2.87
C VAL A 130 9.57 19.52 4.34
N ARG A 131 10.71 19.42 5.06
CA ARG A 131 10.79 19.86 6.47
C ARG A 131 10.64 21.37 6.65
N GLU A 132 11.03 22.15 5.64
CA GLU A 132 10.84 23.62 5.61
C GLU A 132 9.38 24.02 5.30
N HIS A 133 8.55 23.10 4.81
CA HIS A 133 7.16 23.40 4.49
C HIS A 133 6.31 23.59 5.76
N HIS A 134 5.56 24.69 5.84
CA HIS A 134 4.78 25.05 7.03
C HIS A 134 3.83 23.92 7.48
N HIS A 135 2.97 23.41 6.59
CA HIS A 135 2.03 22.36 6.96
C HIS A 135 2.71 20.97 7.12
N LEU A 136 3.28 20.42 6.04
CA LEU A 136 3.90 19.07 6.09
C LEU A 136 5.07 18.96 7.07
N GLY A 137 6.01 19.91 7.06
CA GLY A 137 7.22 19.90 7.88
C GLY A 137 6.96 20.33 9.32
N GLU A 138 6.50 21.56 9.52
CA GLU A 138 6.38 22.15 10.86
C GLU A 138 5.17 21.63 11.64
N GLN A 139 3.99 21.55 11.01
CA GLN A 139 2.77 21.11 11.71
C GLN A 139 2.66 19.58 11.80
N LEU A 140 2.91 18.84 10.70
CA LEU A 140 2.77 17.38 10.67
C LEU A 140 4.07 16.61 10.99
N GLY A 141 5.22 17.29 11.06
CA GLY A 141 6.51 16.65 11.34
C GLY A 141 6.97 15.67 10.25
N ARG A 142 6.59 15.91 8.99
CA ARG A 142 6.92 15.05 7.85
C ARG A 142 8.20 15.52 7.15
N SER A 143 8.79 14.59 6.41
CA SER A 143 9.99 14.83 5.60
C SER A 143 9.84 14.21 4.20
N ASP A 144 8.62 13.87 3.82
CA ASP A 144 8.26 13.27 2.54
C ASP A 144 6.87 13.77 2.14
N VAL A 145 6.62 13.86 0.83
CA VAL A 145 5.27 14.04 0.30
C VAL A 145 4.66 12.65 0.08
N ARG A 146 3.42 12.45 0.51
CA ARG A 146 2.65 11.20 0.29
C ARG A 146 1.34 11.54 -0.40
N LYS A 147 0.49 10.52 -0.57
CA LYS A 147 -0.85 10.64 -1.13
C LYS A 147 -1.64 11.75 -0.44
N PHE A 148 -2.27 12.60 -1.24
CA PHE A 148 -3.21 13.64 -0.84
C PHE A 148 -4.25 13.81 -1.96
N ILE A 149 -5.43 14.35 -1.66
CA ILE A 149 -6.50 14.63 -2.64
C ILE A 149 -6.43 16.10 -3.09
N ARG A 150 -6.91 16.40 -4.30
CA ARG A 150 -6.83 17.76 -4.89
C ARG A 150 -7.56 18.81 -4.07
N GLU A 151 -8.65 18.43 -3.41
CA GLU A 151 -9.49 19.27 -2.57
C GLU A 151 -8.70 19.84 -1.38
N SER A 152 -7.64 19.15 -0.94
CA SER A 152 -6.75 19.61 0.12
C SER A 152 -5.73 20.66 -0.32
N ARG A 153 -5.76 21.08 -1.59
CA ARG A 153 -4.85 22.05 -2.18
C ARG A 153 -5.56 23.28 -2.74
N GLU A 154 -4.80 24.37 -2.80
CA GLU A 154 -5.13 25.56 -3.56
C GLU A 154 -4.81 25.32 -5.04
N GLY A 155 -5.68 25.81 -5.94
CA GLY A 155 -5.51 25.64 -7.38
C GLY A 155 -5.97 24.28 -7.91
N ASP A 156 -5.90 24.11 -9.23
CA ASP A 156 -6.21 22.87 -9.94
C ASP A 156 -4.91 22.30 -10.58
N PRO A 157 -4.55 21.02 -10.34
CA PRO A 157 -3.38 20.39 -10.98
C PRO A 157 -3.42 20.36 -12.51
N GLY A 158 -4.59 20.52 -13.14
CA GLY A 158 -4.72 20.65 -14.59
C GLY A 158 -4.37 22.02 -15.15
N ASP A 159 -4.46 23.09 -14.33
CA ASP A 159 -4.17 24.46 -14.76
C ASP A 159 -2.67 24.76 -14.77
N ASP A 160 -1.90 24.13 -13.88
CA ASP A 160 -0.44 24.21 -13.83
C ASP A 160 0.21 22.85 -13.54
N PRO A 161 0.34 21.97 -14.56
CA PRO A 161 0.86 20.62 -14.38
C PRO A 161 2.36 20.55 -14.01
N GLY A 162 3.06 21.68 -13.95
CA GLY A 162 4.47 21.77 -13.56
C GLY A 162 4.73 22.30 -12.14
N ASP A 163 3.69 22.72 -11.42
CA ASP A 163 3.82 23.42 -10.15
C ASP A 163 4.03 22.49 -8.95
N ASP A 164 4.59 23.04 -7.88
CA ASP A 164 4.72 22.42 -6.56
C ASP A 164 3.32 22.30 -5.88
N HIS A 165 2.34 21.64 -6.52
CA HIS A 165 0.97 21.46 -5.98
C HIS A 165 0.95 20.88 -4.57
N TRP A 166 1.94 20.05 -4.24
CA TRP A 166 2.13 19.53 -2.90
C TRP A 166 2.30 20.65 -1.85
N ALA A 167 2.87 21.80 -2.23
CA ALA A 167 3.15 22.94 -1.37
C ALA A 167 1.95 23.87 -1.16
N GLY A 168 0.96 23.84 -2.06
CA GLY A 168 -0.28 24.62 -1.94
C GLY A 168 -1.27 24.04 -0.95
N THR A 169 -0.83 23.57 0.23
CA THR A 169 -1.76 22.98 1.21
C THR A 169 -2.72 24.06 1.74
N ARG A 170 -4.03 23.79 1.68
CA ARG A 170 -5.05 24.65 2.29
C ARG A 170 -4.80 24.85 3.78
N ASP A 171 -5.32 25.95 4.32
CA ASP A 171 -5.17 26.24 5.74
C ASP A 171 -5.89 25.20 6.62
N PRO A 172 -5.45 25.03 7.88
CA PRO A 172 -5.99 24.00 8.77
C PRO A 172 -7.50 24.06 9.00
N ASP A 173 -8.13 25.25 8.99
CA ASP A 173 -9.56 25.39 9.23
C ASP A 173 -10.37 24.90 8.02
N GLU A 174 -9.84 25.05 6.79
CA GLU A 174 -10.46 24.42 5.60
C GLU A 174 -10.30 22.90 5.61
N LEU A 175 -9.11 22.40 5.97
CA LEU A 175 -8.87 20.95 6.06
C LEU A 175 -9.76 20.30 7.12
N ASP A 176 -9.96 20.98 8.26
CA ASP A 176 -10.86 20.49 9.30
C ASP A 176 -12.32 20.45 8.84
N ARG A 177 -12.76 21.46 8.06
CA ARG A 177 -14.09 21.47 7.43
C ARG A 177 -14.27 20.34 6.44
N LEU A 178 -13.32 20.14 5.51
CA LEU A 178 -13.36 19.01 4.56
C LEU A 178 -13.49 17.68 5.28
N ARG A 179 -12.73 17.49 6.36
CA ARG A 179 -12.80 16.28 7.18
C ARG A 179 -14.13 16.13 7.92
N ASP A 180 -14.72 17.22 8.41
CA ASP A 180 -16.04 17.21 9.07
C ASP A 180 -17.18 16.96 8.07
N GLU A 181 -17.01 17.39 6.81
CA GLU A 181 -17.92 17.12 5.70
C GLU A 181 -17.72 15.72 5.10
N GLY A 182 -16.73 14.96 5.58
CA GLY A 182 -16.45 13.61 5.12
C GLY A 182 -15.62 13.54 3.84
N VAL A 183 -15.08 14.64 3.32
CA VAL A 183 -14.27 14.68 2.10
C VAL A 183 -12.87 14.12 2.38
N PHE A 184 -12.72 12.80 2.24
CA PHE A 184 -11.47 12.05 2.35
C PHE A 184 -11.68 10.63 1.80
N LEU A 185 -10.59 9.94 1.47
CA LEU A 185 -10.64 8.51 1.15
C LEU A 185 -10.37 7.68 2.41
N ASP A 186 -11.25 6.73 2.75
CA ASP A 186 -11.04 5.74 3.82
C ASP A 186 -10.10 4.65 3.30
N VAL A 187 -9.07 4.29 4.09
CA VAL A 187 -8.00 3.36 3.69
C VAL A 187 -7.90 2.19 4.65
N TRP A 188 -8.22 1.01 4.16
CA TRP A 188 -8.06 -0.24 4.89
C TRP A 188 -6.80 -0.93 4.40
N GLN A 189 -5.93 -1.37 5.31
CA GLN A 189 -4.70 -2.03 4.91
C GLN A 189 -4.36 -3.24 5.77
N TRP A 190 -4.53 -4.43 5.18
CA TRP A 190 -4.00 -5.67 5.75
C TRP A 190 -2.50 -5.78 5.47
N ARG A 191 -1.74 -6.21 6.47
CA ARG A 191 -0.28 -6.37 6.41
C ARG A 191 0.12 -7.74 6.98
N ALA A 192 0.78 -8.57 6.18
CA ALA A 192 1.08 -9.95 6.55
C ALA A 192 1.96 -10.09 7.81
N HIS A 193 2.86 -9.14 8.09
CA HIS A 193 3.69 -9.15 9.29
C HIS A 193 3.17 -8.18 10.35
N ARG A 194 2.87 -6.94 9.96
CA ARG A 194 2.69 -5.84 10.92
C ARG A 194 1.30 -5.74 11.54
N SER A 195 0.30 -6.42 10.99
CA SER A 195 -1.08 -6.38 11.49
C SER A 195 -1.73 -7.77 11.62
N ASN A 196 -1.51 -8.64 10.63
CA ASN A 196 -2.10 -9.98 10.58
C ASN A 196 -1.86 -10.82 11.84
N PRO A 197 -0.65 -10.88 12.43
CA PRO A 197 -0.41 -11.74 13.58
C PRO A 197 -1.14 -11.32 14.84
N LEU A 198 -1.60 -10.06 14.90
CA LEU A 198 -2.43 -9.56 16.01
C LEU A 198 -3.93 -9.70 15.73
N GLY A 199 -4.34 -10.12 14.53
CA GLY A 199 -5.74 -10.21 14.12
C GLY A 199 -6.36 -8.87 13.69
N TYR A 200 -5.55 -7.94 13.17
CA TYR A 200 -6.00 -6.59 12.77
C TYR A 200 -5.58 -6.22 11.34
N ALA A 201 -6.23 -5.18 10.81
CA ALA A 201 -5.75 -4.38 9.70
C ALA A 201 -5.59 -2.91 10.15
N ASP A 202 -4.74 -2.16 9.47
CA ASP A 202 -4.45 -0.74 9.76
C ASP A 202 -5.56 0.12 9.13
N ASN A 203 -6.20 0.98 9.94
CA ASN A 203 -7.15 1.98 9.48
C ASN A 203 -6.45 3.32 9.24
N GLY A 204 -6.81 4.02 8.17
CA GLY A 204 -6.29 5.34 7.84
C GLY A 204 -7.15 6.06 6.83
N TYR A 205 -6.72 7.26 6.44
CA TYR A 205 -7.43 8.04 5.44
C TYR A 205 -6.47 8.90 4.61
N VAL A 206 -6.95 9.43 3.48
CA VAL A 206 -6.21 10.39 2.64
C VAL A 206 -7.02 11.68 2.53
N LEU A 207 -6.41 12.79 2.96
CA LEU A 207 -6.88 14.17 2.77
C LEU A 207 -5.72 15.03 2.26
N ASP A 208 -5.07 15.79 3.15
CA ASP A 208 -3.87 16.61 2.92
C ASP A 208 -2.58 15.78 2.90
N TYR A 209 -2.68 14.56 3.43
CA TYR A 209 -1.62 13.58 3.52
C TYR A 209 -2.24 12.20 3.76
N ARG A 210 -1.43 11.14 3.66
CA ARG A 210 -1.85 9.78 4.04
C ARG A 210 -1.72 9.60 5.55
N HIS A 211 -2.83 9.78 6.25
CA HIS A 211 -2.91 9.72 7.70
C HIS A 211 -3.19 8.29 8.20
N SER A 212 -2.78 8.03 9.43
CA SER A 212 -3.36 6.93 10.21
C SER A 212 -4.57 7.47 10.97
N SER A 213 -5.60 6.64 11.15
CA SER A 213 -6.76 7.03 11.96
C SER A 213 -6.38 7.26 13.42
N GLU A 214 -7.31 7.86 14.18
CA GLU A 214 -7.12 8.14 15.61
C GLU A 214 -6.77 6.88 16.41
N GLY A 215 -5.85 7.01 17.36
CA GLY A 215 -5.45 5.92 18.25
C GLY A 215 -4.08 5.32 17.93
N ARG A 216 -3.70 4.33 18.74
CA ARG A 216 -2.39 3.68 18.71
C ARG A 216 -2.32 2.64 17.60
N GLY A 217 -1.20 2.66 16.87
CA GLY A 217 -0.88 1.68 15.83
C GLY A 217 -0.36 0.34 16.35
N MET A 218 -0.48 -0.69 15.51
CA MET A 218 -0.14 -2.10 15.81
C MET A 218 1.35 -2.39 15.97
N PHE A 219 2.23 -1.42 15.69
CA PHE A 219 3.67 -1.62 15.72
C PHE A 219 4.45 -0.36 16.05
N THR A 220 5.69 -0.55 16.53
CA THR A 220 6.75 0.47 16.62
C THR A 220 8.04 -0.06 16.00
N ASP A 221 9.04 0.80 15.87
CA ASP A 221 10.41 0.34 15.67
C ASP A 221 10.94 -0.31 16.95
N ASN A 222 11.69 -1.40 16.79
CA ASN A 222 12.37 -2.13 17.85
C ASN A 222 13.86 -1.72 17.92
N VAL A 223 14.14 -0.42 17.87
CA VAL A 223 15.52 0.10 17.92
C VAL A 223 15.64 1.20 18.96
N ASP A 224 16.68 1.17 19.79
CA ASP A 224 17.06 2.30 20.63
C ASP A 224 17.73 3.41 19.81
N ASP A 225 18.14 4.48 20.49
CA ASP A 225 18.75 5.65 19.84
C ASP A 225 20.16 5.35 19.30
N GLN A 226 20.76 4.23 19.73
CA GLN A 226 22.05 3.70 19.30
C GLN A 226 21.91 2.69 18.15
N GLY A 227 20.68 2.34 17.76
CA GLY A 227 20.40 1.37 16.71
C GLY A 227 20.41 -0.09 17.19
N HIS A 228 20.51 -0.36 18.49
CA HIS A 228 20.40 -1.70 19.04
C HIS A 228 18.94 -2.13 19.21
N PRO A 229 18.65 -3.44 19.18
CA PRO A 229 17.31 -3.94 19.48
C PRO A 229 16.87 -3.54 20.90
N ARG A 230 15.60 -3.11 21.05
CA ARG A 230 15.04 -2.85 22.41
C ARG A 230 14.55 -4.13 23.07
N TYR A 231 14.02 -5.05 22.27
CA TYR A 231 13.44 -6.31 22.69
C TYR A 231 13.97 -7.45 21.85
N MET A 232 14.02 -8.64 22.43
CA MET A 232 14.32 -9.91 21.77
C MET A 232 13.20 -10.91 22.03
N PHE A 233 13.23 -12.07 21.36
CA PHE A 233 12.31 -13.16 21.72
C PHE A 233 12.57 -13.62 23.15
N ASP A 234 11.48 -13.83 23.89
CA ASP A 234 11.55 -14.44 25.20
C ASP A 234 11.85 -15.95 25.05
N PRO A 235 13.02 -16.45 25.51
CA PRO A 235 13.35 -17.86 25.42
C PRO A 235 12.42 -18.75 26.25
N GLU A 236 11.76 -18.23 27.29
CA GLU A 236 10.80 -19.01 28.08
C GLU A 236 9.52 -19.29 27.28
N THR A 237 9.07 -18.33 26.48
CA THR A 237 7.87 -18.44 25.65
C THR A 237 8.16 -19.08 24.28
N VAL A 238 9.27 -18.73 23.64
CA VAL A 238 9.57 -19.03 22.23
C VAL A 238 10.65 -20.10 22.07
N GLY A 239 11.41 -20.40 23.13
CA GLY A 239 12.51 -21.37 23.12
C GLY A 239 13.79 -20.86 22.45
N ARG A 240 13.85 -19.58 22.06
CA ARG A 240 15.02 -18.93 21.44
C ARG A 240 14.99 -17.42 21.68
N ARG A 241 16.17 -16.77 21.59
CA ARG A 241 16.32 -15.31 21.72
C ARG A 241 16.27 -14.56 20.39
N ALA A 242 16.71 -15.21 19.32
CA ALA A 242 16.74 -14.68 17.96
C ALA A 242 16.41 -15.75 16.91
N LEU A 243 16.12 -15.28 15.71
CA LEU A 243 16.08 -16.08 14.48
C LEU A 243 17.49 -16.16 13.88
N ARG A 244 17.62 -16.92 12.80
CA ARG A 244 18.86 -17.03 12.02
C ARG A 244 18.67 -16.41 10.64
N LYS A 245 19.56 -15.50 10.24
CA LYS A 245 19.56 -14.82 8.94
C LYS A 245 19.45 -15.80 7.77
N ASP A 246 20.30 -16.83 7.74
CA ASP A 246 20.32 -17.78 6.62
C ASP A 246 18.98 -18.51 6.46
N ARG A 247 18.32 -18.84 7.58
CA ARG A 247 16.99 -19.45 7.59
C ARG A 247 15.89 -18.48 7.15
N LEU A 248 16.00 -17.20 7.50
CA LEU A 248 15.09 -16.15 7.02
C LEU A 248 15.19 -16.00 5.50
N VAL A 249 16.41 -15.88 4.97
CA VAL A 249 16.68 -15.73 3.53
C VAL A 249 16.28 -16.99 2.76
N ALA A 250 16.50 -18.18 3.33
CA ALA A 250 16.02 -19.45 2.80
C ALA A 250 14.52 -19.70 3.02
N ARG A 251 13.81 -18.74 3.65
CA ARG A 251 12.37 -18.76 3.92
C ARG A 251 11.89 -19.99 4.71
N GLU A 252 12.68 -20.43 5.68
CA GLU A 252 12.41 -21.63 6.45
C GLU A 252 11.49 -21.42 7.67
N TYR A 253 11.18 -20.18 8.04
CA TYR A 253 10.17 -19.89 9.07
C TYR A 253 8.78 -19.73 8.42
N GLY A 254 7.90 -20.68 8.69
CA GLY A 254 6.52 -20.69 8.23
C GLY A 254 5.68 -19.55 8.84
N GLN A 255 4.48 -19.33 8.29
CA GLN A 255 3.53 -18.35 8.83
C GLN A 255 3.03 -18.71 10.26
N ASP A 256 3.19 -19.97 10.67
CA ASP A 256 2.83 -20.45 12.01
C ASP A 256 4.04 -20.45 12.97
N ASP A 257 5.25 -20.15 12.48
CA ASP A 257 6.43 -20.02 13.32
C ASP A 257 6.49 -18.65 14.00
N PRO A 258 7.19 -18.52 15.15
CA PRO A 258 7.39 -17.23 15.78
C PRO A 258 8.44 -16.42 15.01
N TYR A 259 8.02 -15.72 13.95
CA TYR A 259 8.83 -14.87 13.06
C TYR A 259 8.77 -13.37 13.41
N PHE A 260 7.89 -12.99 14.35
CA PHE A 260 7.63 -11.63 14.81
C PHE A 260 7.67 -11.54 16.34
N ILE A 261 8.02 -10.38 16.88
CA ILE A 261 7.97 -10.11 18.33
C ILE A 261 6.76 -9.22 18.65
N HIS A 262 6.13 -9.48 19.80
CA HIS A 262 5.03 -8.71 20.35
C HIS A 262 5.07 -8.73 21.89
N GLU A 263 4.19 -7.95 22.53
CA GLU A 263 4.10 -7.79 23.99
C GLU A 263 4.05 -9.11 24.80
N GLY A 264 3.59 -10.21 24.21
CA GLY A 264 3.41 -11.51 24.88
C GLY A 264 4.47 -12.56 24.58
N ASN A 265 5.45 -12.28 23.71
CA ASN A 265 6.52 -13.24 23.38
C ASN A 265 7.93 -12.60 23.40
N ALA A 266 8.05 -11.43 24.01
CA ALA A 266 9.27 -10.62 24.01
C ALA A 266 9.72 -10.27 25.42
N THR A 267 11.04 -10.13 25.59
CA THR A 267 11.70 -9.65 26.80
C THR A 267 12.66 -8.51 26.44
N PRO A 268 13.04 -7.60 27.35
CA PRO A 268 14.08 -6.61 27.08
C PRO A 268 15.33 -7.25 26.49
N PHE A 269 15.97 -6.54 25.54
CA PHE A 269 17.19 -6.99 24.90
C PHE A 269 18.31 -7.20 25.93
N ASP A 270 18.98 -8.34 25.84
CA ASP A 270 20.09 -8.71 26.73
C ASP A 270 21.42 -8.32 26.08
N THR A 271 22.02 -7.24 26.57
CA THR A 271 23.29 -6.71 26.04
C THR A 271 24.50 -7.55 26.44
N GLU A 272 24.37 -8.41 27.45
CA GLU A 272 25.46 -9.25 27.96
C GLU A 272 25.47 -10.64 27.32
N TYR A 273 24.46 -10.96 26.50
CA TYR A 273 24.41 -12.20 25.75
C TYR A 273 25.49 -12.22 24.66
N ASP A 274 26.12 -13.39 24.46
CA ASP A 274 27.13 -13.62 23.42
C ASP A 274 26.45 -13.75 22.04
N TRP A 275 26.03 -12.62 21.47
CA TRP A 275 25.36 -12.53 20.18
C TRP A 275 26.28 -13.01 19.05
N GLN A 276 25.79 -13.94 18.24
CA GLN A 276 26.56 -14.54 17.16
C GLN A 276 26.21 -13.88 15.83
N ASP A 277 27.18 -13.85 14.91
CA ASP A 277 26.91 -13.41 13.55
C ASP A 277 25.74 -14.20 12.93
N GLY A 278 24.83 -13.47 12.29
CA GLY A 278 23.60 -13.99 11.71
C GLY A 278 22.43 -14.15 12.69
N ASP A 279 22.57 -13.78 13.97
CA ASP A 279 21.42 -13.65 14.87
C ASP A 279 20.52 -12.52 14.37
N ALA A 280 19.22 -12.79 14.25
CA ALA A 280 18.27 -11.89 13.64
C ALA A 280 17.08 -11.61 14.58
N ILE A 281 16.78 -10.34 14.80
CA ILE A 281 15.66 -9.87 15.61
C ILE A 281 14.71 -9.05 14.71
N PRO A 282 13.38 -9.23 14.80
CA PRO A 282 12.45 -8.41 14.02
C PRO A 282 12.65 -6.92 14.32
N HIS A 283 12.72 -6.12 13.27
CA HIS A 283 12.85 -4.66 13.39
C HIS A 283 11.56 -4.01 13.93
N ARG A 284 10.42 -4.70 13.79
CA ARG A 284 9.13 -4.23 14.29
C ARG A 284 8.78 -4.93 15.59
N PHE A 285 8.38 -4.14 16.57
CA PHE A 285 7.74 -4.62 17.77
C PHE A 285 6.23 -4.46 17.63
N LEU A 286 5.47 -5.56 17.69
CA LEU A 286 4.02 -5.52 17.56
C LEU A 286 3.35 -5.31 18.92
N ARG A 287 2.26 -4.55 18.93
CA ARG A 287 1.50 -4.19 20.14
C ARG A 287 0.03 -4.06 19.83
N GLN A 288 -0.82 -4.27 20.84
CA GLN A 288 -2.27 -4.10 20.65
C GLN A 288 -2.60 -2.67 20.21
N PRO A 289 -3.38 -2.49 19.13
CA PRO A 289 -3.87 -1.19 18.73
C PRO A 289 -5.11 -0.78 19.54
N ASP A 290 -5.51 0.48 19.41
CA ASP A 290 -6.73 1.04 19.99
C ASP A 290 -7.29 2.16 19.09
N GLY A 291 -8.40 2.76 19.50
CA GLY A 291 -9.09 3.83 18.77
C GLY A 291 -9.62 3.39 17.41
N SER A 292 -9.93 4.37 16.55
CA SER A 292 -10.34 4.11 15.17
C SER A 292 -9.27 3.34 14.37
N ARG A 293 -7.99 3.56 14.68
CA ARG A 293 -6.86 2.90 14.03
C ARG A 293 -6.88 1.38 14.20
N GLY A 294 -7.34 0.89 15.35
CA GLY A 294 -7.49 -0.53 15.68
C GLY A 294 -8.87 -1.13 15.39
N ALA A 295 -9.76 -0.40 14.72
CA ALA A 295 -11.15 -0.83 14.54
C ALA A 295 -11.32 -2.00 13.56
N LEU A 296 -10.38 -2.20 12.63
CA LEU A 296 -10.46 -3.25 11.62
C LEU A 296 -9.88 -4.55 12.17
N LYS A 297 -10.70 -5.59 12.21
CA LYS A 297 -10.27 -6.96 12.49
C LYS A 297 -9.89 -7.65 11.20
N ALA A 298 -8.87 -8.49 11.25
CA ALA A 298 -8.47 -9.26 10.07
C ALA A 298 -7.98 -10.66 10.41
N ALA A 299 -8.16 -11.57 9.46
CA ALA A 299 -7.57 -12.89 9.47
C ALA A 299 -7.06 -13.19 8.05
N GLY A 300 -5.76 -13.39 7.92
CA GLY A 300 -5.09 -13.72 6.68
C GLY A 300 -4.24 -14.98 6.83
N ALA A 301 -4.34 -15.89 5.88
CA ALA A 301 -3.53 -17.10 5.81
C ALA A 301 -3.16 -17.39 4.36
N TRP A 302 -1.93 -17.85 4.13
CA TRP A 302 -1.54 -18.39 2.85
C TRP A 302 -1.76 -19.90 2.85
N ARG A 303 -2.53 -20.40 1.88
CA ARG A 303 -2.81 -21.82 1.68
C ARG A 303 -3.13 -22.08 0.22
N ASP A 304 -2.78 -23.27 -0.26
CA ASP A 304 -3.10 -23.72 -1.62
C ASP A 304 -2.65 -22.71 -2.72
N GLY A 305 -1.46 -22.11 -2.56
CA GLY A 305 -0.88 -21.20 -3.54
C GLY A 305 -1.44 -19.78 -3.54
N ARG A 306 -2.24 -19.39 -2.53
CA ARG A 306 -2.82 -18.05 -2.45
C ARG A 306 -2.95 -17.53 -1.03
N TRP A 307 -2.91 -16.21 -0.90
CA TRP A 307 -3.44 -15.54 0.28
C TRP A 307 -4.96 -15.62 0.29
N GLU A 308 -5.53 -15.93 1.44
CA GLU A 308 -6.94 -15.74 1.75
C GLU A 308 -7.05 -14.81 2.96
N VAL A 309 -7.64 -13.64 2.76
CA VAL A 309 -7.71 -12.58 3.76
C VAL A 309 -9.15 -12.14 3.95
N ALA A 310 -9.58 -12.00 5.20
CA ALA A 310 -10.85 -11.38 5.57
C ALA A 310 -10.56 -10.17 6.46
N VAL A 311 -11.11 -9.00 6.12
CA VAL A 311 -11.03 -7.77 6.92
C VAL A 311 -12.45 -7.34 7.26
N SER A 312 -12.72 -7.01 8.52
CA SER A 312 -14.06 -6.69 9.00
C SER A 312 -14.07 -5.48 9.92
N ARG A 313 -15.15 -4.70 9.84
CA ARG A 313 -15.49 -3.65 10.81
C ARG A 313 -17.00 -3.43 10.87
N THR A 314 -17.43 -2.58 11.79
CA THR A 314 -18.82 -2.10 11.87
C THR A 314 -19.22 -1.34 10.60
N LEU A 315 -20.51 -1.37 10.29
CA LEU A 315 -21.12 -0.52 9.25
C LEU A 315 -21.03 0.96 9.63
N GLU A 316 -21.34 1.27 10.89
CA GLU A 316 -21.05 2.58 11.47
C GLU A 316 -19.55 2.87 11.37
N ALA A 317 -19.20 4.08 10.93
CA ALA A 317 -17.83 4.54 10.88
C ALA A 317 -17.23 4.52 12.29
N PRO A 318 -16.10 3.83 12.52
CA PRO A 318 -15.42 3.85 13.83
C PRO A 318 -15.11 5.27 14.30
N ASN A 319 -14.81 6.17 13.36
CA ASN A 319 -14.81 7.61 13.54
C ASN A 319 -15.20 8.29 12.21
N PRO A 320 -16.27 9.11 12.16
CA PRO A 320 -16.73 9.73 10.92
C PRO A 320 -15.73 10.75 10.33
N ARG A 321 -14.73 11.19 11.10
CA ARG A 321 -13.66 12.08 10.63
C ARG A 321 -12.47 11.34 10.00
N ASP A 322 -12.49 10.00 9.97
CA ASP A 322 -11.39 9.20 9.39
C ASP A 322 -11.85 7.90 8.70
N SER A 323 -13.14 7.59 8.71
CA SER A 323 -13.71 6.36 8.16
C SER A 323 -15.08 6.63 7.53
N LYS A 324 -15.44 5.90 6.46
CA LYS A 324 -16.76 6.02 5.83
C LYS A 324 -17.82 5.20 6.56
N ALA A 325 -19.02 5.75 6.75
CA ALA A 325 -20.16 4.93 7.17
C ALA A 325 -20.66 4.12 5.97
N ILE A 326 -21.06 2.86 6.21
CA ILE A 326 -21.60 1.97 5.17
C ILE A 326 -23.06 1.70 5.48
N GLU A 327 -23.94 1.99 4.53
CA GLU A 327 -25.38 1.85 4.70
C GLU A 327 -25.98 0.88 3.67
N GLU A 328 -26.98 0.11 4.10
CA GLU A 328 -27.81 -0.66 3.18
C GLU A 328 -28.59 0.29 2.25
N GLY A 329 -28.59 -0.02 0.95
CA GLY A 329 -29.06 0.87 -0.11
C GLY A 329 -27.97 1.76 -0.72
N GLY A 330 -26.79 1.83 -0.10
CA GLY A 330 -25.68 2.69 -0.54
C GLY A 330 -24.85 2.11 -1.69
N VAL A 331 -24.31 3.01 -2.52
CA VAL A 331 -23.27 2.73 -3.51
C VAL A 331 -22.02 3.48 -3.10
N TYR A 332 -20.89 2.78 -3.11
CA TYR A 332 -19.56 3.30 -2.80
C TYR A 332 -18.62 3.02 -3.94
N HIS A 333 -17.44 3.63 -3.95
CA HIS A 333 -16.39 3.35 -4.91
C HIS A 333 -15.17 2.78 -4.19
N ALA A 334 -14.62 1.69 -4.71
CA ALA A 334 -13.46 1.02 -4.13
C ALA A 334 -12.32 0.86 -5.14
N ALA A 335 -11.11 1.21 -4.74
CA ALA A 335 -9.88 0.93 -5.49
C ALA A 335 -8.91 0.11 -4.64
N PHE A 336 -8.33 -0.94 -5.23
CA PHE A 336 -7.53 -1.94 -4.52
C PHE A 336 -6.05 -1.82 -4.87
N ALA A 337 -5.21 -2.23 -3.91
CA ALA A 337 -3.77 -2.30 -4.09
C ALA A 337 -3.20 -3.58 -3.47
N VAL A 338 -2.31 -4.25 -4.22
CA VAL A 338 -1.55 -5.42 -3.73
C VAL A 338 -0.07 -5.12 -3.80
N HIS A 339 0.58 -5.05 -2.65
CA HIS A 339 2.03 -5.15 -2.55
C HIS A 339 2.39 -6.61 -2.39
N ALA A 340 3.14 -7.15 -3.35
CA ALA A 340 3.64 -8.52 -3.34
C ALA A 340 5.12 -8.54 -3.74
N ASP A 341 5.71 -9.73 -3.74
CA ASP A 341 7.06 -9.98 -4.27
C ASP A 341 8.13 -9.11 -3.59
N GLY A 342 7.95 -8.83 -2.29
CA GLY A 342 8.92 -8.08 -1.49
C GLY A 342 8.94 -6.58 -1.78
N SER A 343 7.89 -6.05 -2.39
CA SER A 343 7.86 -4.66 -2.86
C SER A 343 7.28 -3.69 -1.84
N GLY A 344 7.86 -2.48 -1.82
CA GLY A 344 7.50 -1.34 -0.99
C GLY A 344 6.88 -0.19 -1.79
N ALA A 345 6.48 0.87 -1.07
CA ALA A 345 6.18 2.18 -1.65
C ALA A 345 5.28 2.14 -2.91
N ARG A 346 5.71 2.74 -4.04
CA ARG A 346 4.95 2.78 -5.30
C ARG A 346 4.96 1.47 -6.09
N TRP A 347 5.84 0.53 -5.76
CA TRP A 347 5.90 -0.78 -6.43
C TRP A 347 4.82 -1.69 -5.85
N HIS A 348 3.66 -1.66 -6.49
CA HIS A 348 2.50 -2.47 -6.19
C HIS A 348 1.67 -2.65 -7.46
N TYR A 349 0.69 -3.54 -7.39
CA TYR A 349 -0.39 -3.61 -8.36
C TYR A 349 -1.55 -2.77 -7.84
N ALA A 350 -2.15 -1.94 -8.70
CA ALA A 350 -3.31 -1.11 -8.40
C ALA A 350 -4.48 -1.49 -9.32
N SER A 351 -5.71 -1.40 -8.84
CA SER A 351 -6.90 -1.51 -9.70
C SER A 351 -7.39 -0.14 -10.16
N VAL A 352 -8.17 -0.13 -11.23
CA VAL A 352 -9.20 0.90 -11.47
C VAL A 352 -10.26 0.87 -10.35
N PRO A 353 -11.06 1.94 -10.15
CA PRO A 353 -12.15 1.89 -9.19
C PRO A 353 -13.28 0.95 -9.65
N TYR A 354 -14.06 0.46 -8.70
CA TYR A 354 -15.28 -0.32 -8.92
C TYR A 354 -16.38 0.20 -8.00
N SER A 355 -17.60 0.30 -8.50
CA SER A 355 -18.76 0.55 -7.65
C SER A 355 -19.06 -0.66 -6.76
N VAL A 356 -19.39 -0.42 -5.50
CA VAL A 356 -19.74 -1.44 -4.50
C VAL A 356 -21.13 -1.13 -3.96
N GLY A 357 -22.08 -2.02 -4.23
CA GLY A 357 -23.48 -1.85 -3.85
C GLY A 357 -23.84 -2.70 -2.64
N PHE A 358 -24.42 -2.07 -1.61
CA PHE A 358 -24.93 -2.77 -0.43
C PHE A 358 -26.43 -2.95 -0.55
N GLY A 359 -26.87 -4.07 -1.15
CA GLY A 359 -28.30 -4.32 -1.40
C GLY A 359 -28.86 -3.60 -2.63
N VAL A 360 -27.98 -3.05 -3.47
CA VAL A 360 -28.28 -2.37 -4.73
C VAL A 360 -27.31 -2.84 -5.82
N GLU A 361 -27.69 -2.65 -7.09
CA GLU A 361 -26.88 -3.03 -8.25
C GLU A 361 -25.60 -2.16 -8.34
N ALA A 362 -24.48 -2.80 -8.62
CA ALA A 362 -23.15 -2.20 -8.78
C ALA A 362 -22.20 -3.22 -9.44
N ASP A 363 -20.96 -2.81 -9.75
CA ASP A 363 -19.94 -3.72 -10.30
C ASP A 363 -19.63 -4.87 -9.34
N ILE A 364 -19.59 -4.56 -8.04
CA ILE A 364 -19.42 -5.51 -6.94
C ILE A 364 -20.64 -5.41 -6.03
N GLU A 365 -21.46 -6.46 -6.03
CA GLU A 365 -22.63 -6.54 -5.16
C GLU A 365 -22.27 -7.23 -3.84
N ALA A 366 -22.39 -6.50 -2.73
CA ALA A 366 -22.18 -7.06 -1.40
C ALA A 366 -23.31 -8.05 -1.05
N VAL A 367 -22.95 -9.22 -0.52
CA VAL A 367 -23.91 -10.24 -0.12
C VAL A 367 -24.44 -9.94 1.29
N TYR A 368 -25.75 -9.76 1.45
CA TYR A 368 -26.36 -9.69 2.77
C TYR A 368 -26.53 -11.08 3.38
N VAL A 369 -26.25 -11.22 4.68
CA VAL A 369 -26.55 -12.42 5.47
C VAL A 369 -27.19 -12.09 6.82
N ASP A 370 -28.16 -12.90 7.24
CA ASP A 370 -28.71 -12.86 8.60
C ASP A 370 -27.92 -13.82 9.51
N GLY A 371 -26.68 -13.46 9.82
CA GLY A 371 -25.79 -14.30 10.62
C GLY A 371 -24.31 -13.90 10.63
N PRO A 372 -23.42 -14.81 11.07
CA PRO A 372 -21.98 -14.56 11.11
C PRO A 372 -21.38 -14.40 9.72
N LEU A 373 -20.62 -13.31 9.52
CA LEU A 373 -19.97 -13.01 8.24
C LEU A 373 -18.94 -14.06 7.83
N GLY A 374 -18.20 -14.67 8.78
CA GLY A 374 -17.08 -15.56 8.48
C GLY A 374 -17.45 -16.89 7.81
N SER A 375 -18.69 -17.37 7.98
CA SER A 375 -19.19 -18.61 7.38
C SER A 375 -20.07 -18.37 6.16
N ALA A 376 -20.28 -17.12 5.77
CA ALA A 376 -21.13 -16.77 4.64
C ALA A 376 -20.55 -17.25 3.31
N ASP A 377 -21.43 -17.75 2.45
CA ASP A 377 -21.15 -17.84 1.02
C ASP A 377 -21.05 -16.43 0.44
N VAL A 378 -20.13 -16.25 -0.50
CA VAL A 378 -19.84 -14.94 -1.09
C VAL A 378 -19.76 -15.04 -2.59
N ARG A 379 -20.03 -13.92 -3.27
CA ARG A 379 -19.79 -13.75 -4.69
C ARG A 379 -18.39 -13.19 -4.88
N TRP A 380 -17.53 -13.95 -5.55
CA TRP A 380 -16.17 -13.50 -5.89
C TRP A 380 -16.19 -12.74 -7.22
N HIS A 381 -15.47 -11.63 -7.26
CA HIS A 381 -15.25 -10.80 -8.43
C HIS A 381 -13.75 -10.79 -8.72
N GLU A 382 -13.38 -11.12 -9.96
CA GLU A 382 -11.99 -11.06 -10.41
C GLU A 382 -11.63 -9.61 -10.75
N ILE A 383 -10.72 -9.02 -9.99
CA ILE A 383 -10.29 -7.63 -10.16
C ILE A 383 -8.89 -7.60 -10.76
N PRO A 384 -8.72 -7.18 -12.01
CA PRO A 384 -7.40 -6.91 -12.56
C PRO A 384 -6.70 -5.82 -11.76
N VAL A 385 -5.47 -6.09 -11.36
CA VAL A 385 -4.56 -5.13 -10.73
C VAL A 385 -3.28 -5.06 -11.57
N PHE A 386 -2.76 -3.86 -11.78
CA PHE A 386 -1.67 -3.61 -12.71
C PHE A 386 -0.60 -2.69 -12.13
N TYR A 387 0.62 -2.78 -12.66
CA TYR A 387 1.72 -1.89 -12.29
C TYR A 387 1.37 -0.43 -12.68
N PRO A 388 1.28 0.52 -11.72
CA PRO A 388 0.79 1.88 -11.98
C PRO A 388 1.84 2.83 -12.55
N GLY A 389 3.11 2.39 -12.64
CA GLY A 389 4.21 3.21 -13.15
C GLY A 389 4.44 4.48 -12.33
N GLN A 390 4.59 5.60 -13.04
CA GLN A 390 4.77 6.94 -12.48
C GLN A 390 3.72 7.93 -13.01
N VAL A 391 2.59 7.43 -13.52
CA VAL A 391 1.48 8.28 -13.93
C VAL A 391 0.96 9.06 -12.72
N ASP A 392 0.89 10.37 -12.88
CA ASP A 392 0.36 11.30 -11.90
C ASP A 392 -0.83 12.10 -12.46
N LEU A 393 -1.58 12.72 -11.56
CA LEU A 393 -2.80 13.44 -11.85
C LEU A 393 -2.55 14.68 -12.73
N SER A 394 -1.41 15.35 -12.58
CA SER A 394 -1.05 16.51 -13.41
C SER A 394 -0.92 16.10 -14.88
N TRP A 395 -0.24 14.97 -15.16
CA TRP A 395 -0.20 14.43 -16.53
C TRP A 395 -1.58 14.02 -17.04
N LEU A 396 -2.37 13.29 -16.22
CA LEU A 396 -3.71 12.83 -16.58
C LEU A 396 -4.67 13.98 -16.96
N LEU A 397 -4.52 15.14 -16.34
CA LEU A 397 -5.31 16.34 -16.61
C LEU A 397 -4.72 17.22 -17.72
N SER A 398 -3.49 16.95 -18.17
CA SER A 398 -2.80 17.77 -19.17
C SER A 398 -3.16 17.36 -20.61
N PRO A 399 -3.05 18.26 -21.61
CA PRO A 399 -3.25 17.92 -23.02
C PRO A 399 -2.33 16.82 -23.58
N GLU A 400 -1.24 16.48 -22.88
CA GLU A 400 -0.36 15.37 -23.24
C GLU A 400 -1.02 14.01 -23.02
N HIS A 401 -1.95 13.91 -22.07
CA HIS A 401 -2.83 12.77 -21.94
C HIS A 401 -4.00 12.90 -22.94
N PRO A 402 -4.14 11.98 -23.91
CA PRO A 402 -5.16 12.17 -24.96
C PRO A 402 -6.61 12.07 -24.46
N GLY A 403 -6.83 11.43 -23.30
CA GLY A 403 -8.12 11.38 -22.61
C GLY A 403 -8.36 12.49 -21.59
N HIS A 404 -7.50 13.52 -21.51
CA HIS A 404 -7.56 14.51 -20.42
C HIS A 404 -8.92 15.19 -20.24
N GLN A 405 -9.65 15.45 -21.32
CA GLN A 405 -10.96 16.10 -21.25
C GLN A 405 -11.94 15.26 -20.42
N PHE A 406 -11.92 13.93 -20.60
CA PHE A 406 -12.77 13.00 -19.85
C PHE A 406 -12.39 12.91 -18.37
N VAL A 407 -11.09 13.10 -18.06
CA VAL A 407 -10.60 13.13 -16.68
C VAL A 407 -10.98 14.45 -16.01
N GLN A 408 -10.87 15.57 -16.72
CA GLN A 408 -11.20 16.91 -16.22
C GLN A 408 -12.69 17.06 -15.91
N ASP A 409 -13.56 16.57 -16.80
CA ASP A 409 -15.00 16.68 -16.64
C ASP A 409 -15.63 15.52 -15.84
N GLY A 410 -14.85 14.48 -15.53
CA GLY A 410 -15.33 13.28 -14.84
C GLY A 410 -16.42 12.55 -15.62
N SER A 411 -16.44 12.67 -16.95
CA SER A 411 -17.54 12.16 -17.78
C SER A 411 -17.40 10.70 -18.19
N MET A 412 -16.25 10.07 -17.93
CA MET A 412 -15.99 8.71 -18.37
C MET A 412 -15.13 7.92 -17.38
N HIS A 413 -15.57 6.70 -17.10
CA HIS A 413 -14.83 5.75 -16.29
C HIS A 413 -13.63 5.16 -17.07
N MET A 414 -12.50 4.92 -16.40
CA MET A 414 -11.28 4.41 -17.04
C MET A 414 -11.51 3.15 -17.91
N LEU A 415 -12.35 2.22 -17.45
CA LEU A 415 -12.63 0.97 -18.17
C LEU A 415 -13.48 1.12 -19.44
N GLU A 416 -14.11 2.28 -19.65
CA GLU A 416 -14.84 2.55 -20.90
C GLU A 416 -13.88 2.79 -22.07
N ILE A 417 -12.64 3.21 -21.77
CA ILE A 417 -11.61 3.53 -22.75
C ILE A 417 -10.49 2.48 -22.72
N HIS A 418 -10.09 2.05 -21.52
CA HIS A 418 -8.87 1.29 -21.34
C HIS A 418 -9.11 -0.20 -21.10
N HIS A 419 -8.43 -1.02 -21.90
CA HIS A 419 -8.22 -2.43 -21.57
C HIS A 419 -6.96 -2.58 -20.71
N ILE A 420 -7.06 -3.22 -19.54
CA ILE A 420 -5.98 -3.27 -18.52
C ILE A 420 -4.64 -3.77 -19.05
N GLU A 421 -4.65 -4.76 -19.94
CA GLU A 421 -3.43 -5.30 -20.57
C GLU A 421 -2.72 -4.26 -21.46
N LEU A 422 -3.48 -3.41 -22.16
CA LEU A 422 -2.92 -2.34 -23.00
C LEU A 422 -2.54 -1.13 -22.15
N LEU A 423 -3.37 -0.78 -21.16
CA LEU A 423 -3.10 0.29 -20.20
C LEU A 423 -1.77 0.07 -19.48
N SER A 424 -1.51 -1.14 -18.97
CA SER A 424 -0.26 -1.42 -18.25
C SER A 424 0.98 -1.25 -19.13
N ARG A 425 0.90 -1.65 -20.41
CA ARG A 425 1.98 -1.45 -21.39
C ARG A 425 2.15 0.01 -21.78
N PHE A 426 1.05 0.74 -21.93
CA PHE A 426 1.06 2.18 -22.17
C PHE A 426 1.70 2.94 -21.00
N ILE A 427 1.39 2.57 -19.75
CA ILE A 427 2.03 3.10 -18.55
C ILE A 427 3.54 2.86 -18.58
N VAL A 428 3.99 1.66 -18.95
CA VAL A 428 5.42 1.36 -19.10
C VAL A 428 6.04 2.20 -20.21
N ARG A 429 5.36 2.40 -21.35
CA ARG A 429 5.84 3.29 -22.42
C ARG A 429 6.08 4.70 -21.89
N GLN A 430 5.07 5.27 -21.21
CA GLN A 430 5.15 6.62 -20.64
C GLN A 430 6.29 6.73 -19.61
N GLU A 431 6.46 5.72 -18.75
CA GLU A 431 7.56 5.70 -17.78
C GLU A 431 8.93 5.64 -18.48
N LEU A 432 9.10 4.88 -19.56
CA LEU A 432 10.35 4.84 -20.33
C LEU A 432 10.62 6.17 -21.04
N GLU A 433 9.61 6.79 -21.64
CA GLU A 433 9.71 8.10 -22.30
C GLU A 433 10.10 9.20 -21.29
N LEU A 434 9.48 9.20 -20.10
CA LEU A 434 9.83 10.09 -18.98
C LEU A 434 11.31 9.93 -18.57
N LEU A 435 11.87 8.73 -18.72
CA LEU A 435 13.25 8.43 -18.38
C LEU A 435 14.24 8.76 -19.52
N GLY A 436 13.75 9.14 -20.70
CA GLY A 436 14.53 9.40 -21.90
C GLY A 436 15.02 8.13 -22.61
N GLU A 437 14.37 7.00 -22.36
CA GLU A 437 14.69 5.72 -22.99
C GLU A 437 13.71 5.42 -24.14
N ASP A 438 14.19 4.74 -25.19
CA ASP A 438 13.36 4.35 -26.35
C ASP A 438 12.51 3.12 -26.02
N PRO A 439 11.16 3.20 -25.98
CA PRO A 439 10.31 2.06 -25.66
C PRO A 439 10.52 0.84 -26.58
N ALA A 440 10.88 1.06 -27.85
CA ALA A 440 11.13 -0.02 -28.81
C ALA A 440 12.30 -0.92 -28.37
N ALA A 441 13.28 -0.37 -27.67
CA ALA A 441 14.41 -1.13 -27.13
C ALA A 441 14.00 -2.16 -26.07
N PHE A 442 12.80 -2.02 -25.50
CA PHE A 442 12.23 -2.89 -24.47
C PHE A 442 11.05 -3.72 -24.99
N GLY A 443 10.85 -3.76 -26.31
CA GLY A 443 9.74 -4.51 -26.92
C GLY A 443 8.36 -3.87 -26.72
N ILE A 444 8.34 -2.57 -26.37
CA ILE A 444 7.10 -1.79 -26.27
C ILE A 444 6.93 -1.02 -27.57
N ASP A 445 5.76 -1.16 -28.19
CA ASP A 445 5.41 -0.42 -29.40
C ASP A 445 5.38 1.09 -29.09
N PRO A 446 6.25 1.91 -29.71
CA PRO A 446 6.24 3.36 -29.51
C PRO A 446 4.91 3.99 -29.94
N GLU A 447 4.21 3.39 -30.91
CA GLU A 447 2.92 3.88 -31.41
C GLU A 447 1.73 3.34 -30.60
N LEU A 448 1.96 2.58 -29.52
CA LEU A 448 0.90 2.00 -28.68
C LEU A 448 -0.09 3.08 -28.19
N SER A 449 -1.26 3.14 -28.79
CA SER A 449 -2.35 3.99 -28.32
C SER A 449 -3.27 3.22 -27.37
N TYR A 450 -4.07 3.98 -26.63
CA TYR A 450 -5.08 3.53 -25.66
C TYR A 450 -6.09 2.55 -26.27
#